data_AF-A0A7D9IKI3-F1
#
_entry.id   AF-A0A7D9IKI3-F1
#
_cell.length_a   1.000
_cell.length_b   1.000
_cell.length_c   1.000
_cell.angle_alpha   90.00
_cell.angle_beta   90.00
_cell.angle_gamma   90.00
#
_symmetry.space_group_name_H-M   'P 1'
#
loop_
_entity.id
_entity.type
_entity.pdbx_description
1 polymer ?
#
loop_
_entity_poly.entity_id
_entity_poly.type
_entity_poly.pdbx_seq_one_letter_code
_entity_poly.pdbx_strand_id
1 'polypeptide(L)'
;MKNIDFTSELQRLEEENAFLKTINEFIDECNSSTLETNTRPILDLQLHKKTKPLRQEKDDAIYDDADKYEKQSEKLQEQAALESEIGRLTQEIQHAKEENHNLMKQTQVLQKKNTELTTNIRLLQKKNDDTCEENENLKTINQLLQDDNKSVQDMRNEIQQLRLENNNMNREIQKVQEENNNMHSDMRELQQENNELKEIQQTEENAMDSLITESGSVVVSREELGRGAFAAVYTGDYYGTKVAVKEFHEVILSPHNEEILKREIYITSQCRHPNLLQFICATRSDRHCLLIVTELMDMALRTLLEQHARERLQFEYQKVKSISLDVARGLNYLHSKTSNPIIHRDVSSANVLLWIENGAVRRAKVSDYGSANFMEACNTANPGAALYAAPEASRGQQGPKIDVFSYGVLVCEMSICQLPHPEQVKRKGQMRRILNAGIKGLVEGCTEIDPQKRPTMQDVIEIWQNKIRVN
;
A
#
# COMPACT_ATOMS: atom_id res chain seq x y z
N MET A 1 7.49 23.00 -73.90
CA MET A 1 7.03 23.71 -75.14
C MET A 1 7.11 22.69 -76.27
N LYS A 2 6.11 22.46 -77.11
CA LYS A 2 4.85 23.20 -77.37
C LYS A 2 3.61 22.28 -77.27
N ASN A 3 2.42 22.89 -77.29
CA ASN A 3 1.11 22.25 -77.20
C ASN A 3 0.77 21.35 -78.40
N ILE A 4 0.12 20.22 -78.07
CA ILE A 4 -1.24 19.82 -78.49
C ILE A 4 -1.87 20.56 -79.68
N ASP A 5 -2.39 19.80 -80.64
CA ASP A 5 -3.73 20.00 -81.21
C ASP A 5 -4.43 18.62 -81.31
N PHE A 6 -5.75 18.58 -81.12
CA PHE A 6 -6.56 17.36 -80.93
C PHE A 6 -7.67 17.22 -82.00
N THR A 7 -7.56 17.95 -83.11
CA THR A 7 -8.66 18.17 -84.07
C THR A 7 -8.55 17.41 -85.40
N SER A 8 -7.38 16.86 -85.75
CA SER A 8 -7.13 16.28 -87.09
C SER A 8 -7.47 14.78 -87.25
N GLU A 9 -7.75 14.06 -86.16
CA GLU A 9 -7.89 12.59 -86.19
C GLU A 9 -9.34 12.11 -85.97
N LEU A 10 -10.22 12.95 -85.38
CA LEU A 10 -11.66 12.72 -85.38
C LEU A 10 -12.27 12.92 -86.79
N GLN A 11 -11.76 13.89 -87.54
CA GLN A 11 -12.27 14.25 -88.87
C GLN A 11 -11.97 13.17 -89.94
N ARG A 12 -11.11 12.20 -89.62
CA ARG A 12 -10.68 11.13 -90.54
C ARG A 12 -11.52 9.85 -90.45
N LEU A 13 -12.38 9.73 -89.43
CA LEU A 13 -13.26 8.57 -89.21
C LEU A 13 -14.73 8.83 -89.62
N GLU A 14 -15.08 10.07 -89.97
CA GLU A 14 -16.42 10.43 -90.49
C GLU A 14 -16.50 10.38 -92.03
N GLU A 15 -15.38 10.46 -92.75
CA GLU A 15 -15.36 10.48 -94.23
C GLU A 15 -15.34 9.08 -94.88
N GLU A 16 -14.91 8.03 -94.19
CA GLU A 16 -14.79 6.68 -94.77
C GLU A 16 -16.11 5.88 -94.79
N ASN A 17 -17.16 6.39 -94.11
CA ASN A 17 -18.48 5.74 -94.00
C ASN A 17 -19.48 6.11 -95.13
N ALA A 18 -19.06 6.86 -96.15
CA ALA A 18 -19.96 7.45 -97.15
C ALA A 18 -19.99 6.75 -98.53
N PHE A 19 -19.13 5.76 -98.80
CA PHE A 19 -18.88 5.30 -100.19
C PHE A 19 -19.58 3.99 -100.63
N LEU A 20 -20.20 3.22 -99.74
CA LEU A 20 -20.90 1.95 -100.09
C LEU A 20 -22.42 1.99 -99.88
N LYS A 21 -23.01 3.20 -99.89
CA LYS A 21 -24.47 3.40 -99.82
C LYS A 21 -25.09 3.90 -101.13
N THR A 22 -24.33 3.89 -102.23
CA THR A 22 -24.69 4.54 -103.50
C THR A 22 -24.33 3.70 -104.74
N ILE A 23 -24.68 2.41 -104.74
CA ILE A 23 -24.66 1.54 -105.95
C ILE A 23 -26.02 0.83 -106.18
N ASN A 24 -26.98 0.93 -105.25
CA ASN A 24 -28.20 0.13 -105.27
C ASN A 24 -29.44 0.80 -105.89
N GLU A 25 -29.37 2.07 -106.33
CA GLU A 25 -30.54 2.82 -106.83
C GLU A 25 -30.19 3.70 -108.04
N PHE A 26 -29.79 3.09 -109.16
CA PHE A 26 -29.73 3.80 -110.45
C PHE A 26 -30.06 2.89 -111.65
N ILE A 27 -31.37 2.79 -111.96
CA ILE A 27 -31.94 2.62 -113.31
C ILE A 27 -31.53 1.30 -114.04
N ASP A 28 -32.36 0.26 -114.24
CA ASP A 28 -33.82 0.11 -114.32
C ASP A 28 -34.59 1.30 -114.90
N GLU A 29 -34.33 1.61 -116.18
CA GLU A 29 -35.31 2.07 -117.19
C GLU A 29 -34.63 2.36 -118.53
N CYS A 30 -34.58 1.35 -119.42
CA CYS A 30 -34.52 1.56 -120.88
C CYS A 30 -35.14 0.37 -121.64
N ASN A 31 -36.46 0.45 -121.79
CA ASN A 31 -37.27 0.02 -122.94
C ASN A 31 -36.51 -0.68 -124.09
N SER A 32 -36.73 -1.95 -124.40
CA SER A 32 -37.96 -2.60 -124.94
C SER A 32 -38.19 -2.41 -126.45
N SER A 33 -38.53 -3.52 -127.13
CA SER A 33 -39.00 -3.62 -128.53
C SER A 33 -37.94 -3.34 -129.65
N THR A 34 -38.06 -3.77 -130.93
CA THR A 34 -39.20 -4.28 -131.72
C THR A 34 -38.74 -5.16 -132.91
N LEU A 35 -39.63 -6.07 -133.33
CA LEU A 35 -39.92 -6.61 -134.69
C LEU A 35 -38.95 -7.44 -135.57
N GLU A 36 -39.63 -8.43 -136.17
CA GLU A 36 -39.34 -9.30 -137.30
C GLU A 36 -39.04 -8.58 -138.65
N THR A 37 -38.37 -9.24 -139.60
CA THR A 37 -39.05 -9.82 -140.80
C THR A 37 -38.13 -10.56 -141.80
N ASN A 38 -38.69 -11.64 -142.37
CA ASN A 38 -38.41 -12.37 -143.62
C ASN A 38 -37.34 -11.85 -144.62
N THR A 39 -36.54 -12.77 -145.20
CA THR A 39 -36.79 -13.31 -146.57
C THR A 39 -35.86 -14.46 -147.02
N ARG A 40 -36.47 -15.54 -147.59
CA ARG A 40 -35.94 -16.43 -148.67
C ARG A 40 -35.96 -15.65 -150.02
N PRO A 41 -35.44 -16.08 -151.21
CA PRO A 41 -35.38 -17.45 -151.81
C PRO A 41 -34.07 -17.73 -152.63
N ILE A 42 -33.83 -18.76 -153.49
CA ILE A 42 -34.39 -19.23 -154.81
C ILE A 42 -33.60 -20.53 -155.17
N LEU A 43 -34.19 -21.67 -155.60
CA LEU A 43 -34.55 -22.09 -156.99
C LEU A 43 -33.32 -22.30 -157.94
N ASP A 44 -33.27 -23.20 -158.94
CA ASP A 44 -34.22 -24.15 -159.57
C ASP A 44 -33.49 -25.17 -160.52
N LEU A 45 -34.25 -25.93 -161.34
CA LEU A 45 -33.91 -26.74 -162.55
C LEU A 45 -33.66 -28.26 -162.33
N GLN A 46 -34.60 -29.17 -162.67
CA GLN A 46 -35.02 -29.69 -164.01
C GLN A 46 -33.95 -30.58 -164.69
N LEU A 47 -34.21 -31.83 -165.12
CA LEU A 47 -34.98 -32.33 -166.29
C LEU A 47 -35.11 -33.89 -166.18
N HIS A 48 -35.98 -34.69 -166.84
CA HIS A 48 -37.19 -34.50 -167.67
C HIS A 48 -38.01 -35.83 -167.76
N LYS A 49 -39.03 -35.91 -168.63
CA LYS A 49 -39.88 -37.10 -168.96
C LYS A 49 -39.40 -37.85 -170.22
N LYS A 50 -39.60 -39.19 -170.32
CA LYS A 50 -40.43 -39.88 -171.37
C LYS A 50 -40.26 -41.43 -171.51
N THR A 51 -41.38 -42.15 -171.38
CA THR A 51 -41.88 -43.31 -172.19
C THR A 51 -40.98 -44.49 -172.64
N LYS A 52 -41.32 -45.71 -172.15
CA LYS A 52 -41.62 -46.99 -172.87
C LYS A 52 -40.59 -47.60 -173.88
N PRO A 53 -40.68 -48.90 -174.27
CA PRO A 53 -41.49 -50.02 -173.73
C PRO A 53 -40.74 -51.38 -173.64
N LEU A 54 -41.52 -52.46 -173.43
CA LEU A 54 -41.28 -53.87 -173.80
C LEU A 54 -40.29 -54.72 -172.99
N ARG A 55 -40.85 -55.81 -172.44
CA ARG A 55 -40.35 -57.21 -172.45
C ARG A 55 -39.01 -57.51 -171.77
N GLN A 56 -38.76 -58.65 -171.14
CA GLN A 56 -39.46 -59.89 -170.74
C GLN A 56 -38.26 -60.85 -170.52
N GLU A 57 -38.29 -61.76 -169.54
CA GLU A 57 -37.32 -62.87 -169.44
C GLU A 57 -35.87 -62.46 -169.08
N LYS A 58 -35.04 -63.28 -168.40
CA LYS A 58 -35.25 -64.56 -167.67
C LYS A 58 -34.06 -64.79 -166.72
N ASP A 59 -34.34 -65.52 -165.65
CA ASP A 59 -33.55 -66.58 -164.99
C ASP A 59 -32.06 -66.40 -164.57
N ASP A 60 -31.78 -67.05 -163.44
CA ASP A 60 -30.51 -67.56 -162.88
C ASP A 60 -29.53 -66.65 -162.08
N ALA A 61 -29.47 -67.00 -160.78
CA ALA A 61 -28.39 -66.87 -159.77
C ALA A 61 -27.75 -65.49 -159.48
N ILE A 62 -27.74 -65.06 -158.19
CA ILE A 62 -26.68 -64.28 -157.48
C ILE A 62 -27.11 -63.72 -156.08
N TYR A 63 -26.26 -63.94 -155.05
CA TYR A 63 -25.97 -63.12 -153.83
C TYR A 63 -26.95 -62.99 -152.61
N ASP A 64 -26.85 -63.92 -151.66
CA ASP A 64 -26.09 -63.84 -150.37
C ASP A 64 -25.88 -62.52 -149.55
N ASP A 65 -26.43 -61.34 -149.88
CA ASP A 65 -26.03 -60.06 -149.21
C ASP A 65 -27.07 -59.43 -148.25
N ALA A 66 -28.20 -60.10 -147.97
CA ALA A 66 -29.31 -59.51 -147.20
C ALA A 66 -29.13 -59.52 -145.66
N ASP A 67 -28.47 -60.53 -145.08
CA ASP A 67 -28.40 -60.75 -143.61
C ASP A 67 -27.40 -59.81 -142.87
N LYS A 68 -26.68 -58.98 -143.61
CA LYS A 68 -25.56 -58.17 -143.10
C LYS A 68 -25.95 -56.75 -142.69
N TYR A 69 -26.97 -56.18 -143.33
CA TYR A 69 -27.37 -54.78 -143.12
C TYR A 69 -28.31 -54.58 -141.92
N GLU A 70 -29.12 -55.58 -141.56
CA GLU A 70 -30.05 -55.49 -140.42
C GLU A 70 -29.30 -55.51 -139.08
N LYS A 71 -28.35 -56.45 -138.92
CA LYS A 71 -27.46 -56.57 -137.73
C LYS A 71 -26.55 -55.35 -137.48
N GLN A 72 -26.38 -54.47 -138.47
CA GLN A 72 -25.59 -53.24 -138.32
C GLN A 72 -26.43 -52.07 -137.81
N SER A 73 -27.76 -52.10 -137.98
CA SER A 73 -28.68 -51.09 -137.46
C SER A 73 -28.88 -51.23 -135.94
N GLU A 74 -29.08 -52.46 -135.44
CA GLU A 74 -29.31 -52.72 -134.02
C GLU A 74 -28.12 -52.32 -133.14
N LYS A 75 -26.88 -52.63 -133.56
CA LYS A 75 -25.66 -52.23 -132.85
C LYS A 75 -25.49 -50.71 -132.70
N LEU A 76 -25.94 -49.94 -133.69
CA LEU A 76 -25.87 -48.47 -133.63
C LEU A 76 -26.90 -47.89 -132.64
N GLN A 77 -28.07 -48.53 -132.48
CA GLN A 77 -29.04 -48.13 -131.45
C GLN A 77 -28.59 -48.52 -130.04
N GLU A 78 -28.00 -49.71 -129.87
CA GLU A 78 -27.50 -50.17 -128.58
C GLU A 78 -26.31 -49.32 -128.10
N GLN A 79 -25.42 -48.91 -129.00
CA GLN A 79 -24.32 -47.99 -128.69
C GLN A 79 -24.83 -46.59 -128.29
N ALA A 80 -25.84 -46.05 -128.98
CA ALA A 80 -26.44 -44.75 -128.62
C ALA A 80 -27.15 -44.79 -127.25
N ALA A 81 -27.77 -45.91 -126.88
CA ALA A 81 -28.36 -46.10 -125.56
C ALA A 81 -27.28 -46.14 -124.46
N LEU A 82 -26.15 -46.81 -124.70
CA LEU A 82 -25.01 -46.84 -123.76
C LEU A 82 -24.38 -45.46 -123.58
N GLU A 83 -24.19 -44.69 -124.65
CA GLU A 83 -23.63 -43.33 -124.59
C GLU A 83 -24.55 -42.37 -123.82
N SER A 84 -25.88 -42.52 -123.94
CA SER A 84 -26.87 -41.77 -123.15
C SER A 84 -26.76 -42.08 -121.64
N GLU A 85 -26.65 -43.36 -121.27
CA GLU A 85 -26.54 -43.78 -119.86
C GLU A 85 -25.18 -43.40 -119.24
N ILE A 86 -24.09 -43.46 -120.01
CA ILE A 86 -22.79 -42.92 -119.64
C ILE A 86 -22.89 -41.40 -119.41
N GLY A 87 -23.63 -40.68 -120.25
CA GLY A 87 -23.92 -39.25 -120.06
C GLY A 87 -24.63 -38.97 -118.73
N ARG A 88 -25.68 -39.74 -118.40
CA ARG A 88 -26.43 -39.63 -117.14
C ARG A 88 -25.55 -39.89 -115.92
N LEU A 89 -24.81 -41.01 -115.91
CA LEU A 89 -23.89 -41.35 -114.82
C LEU A 89 -22.76 -40.32 -114.66
N THR A 90 -22.29 -39.72 -115.76
CA THR A 90 -21.29 -38.65 -115.70
C THR A 90 -21.83 -37.38 -115.04
N GLN A 91 -23.10 -37.02 -115.28
CA GLN A 91 -23.76 -35.90 -114.59
C GLN A 91 -23.98 -36.17 -113.10
N GLU A 92 -24.42 -37.38 -112.73
CA GLU A 92 -24.58 -37.78 -111.31
C GLU A 92 -23.23 -37.74 -110.56
N ILE A 93 -22.16 -38.24 -111.16
CA ILE A 93 -20.80 -38.16 -110.61
C ILE A 93 -20.32 -36.70 -110.49
N GLN A 94 -20.66 -35.84 -111.44
CA GLN A 94 -20.29 -34.42 -111.39
C GLN A 94 -21.04 -33.69 -110.26
N HIS A 95 -22.34 -33.92 -110.11
CA HIS A 95 -23.13 -33.38 -108.99
C HIS A 95 -22.57 -33.86 -107.64
N ALA A 96 -22.30 -35.16 -107.50
CA ALA A 96 -21.72 -35.73 -106.27
C ALA A 96 -20.31 -35.18 -105.94
N LYS A 97 -19.53 -34.78 -106.94
CA LYS A 97 -18.24 -34.08 -106.74
C LYS A 97 -18.45 -32.65 -106.25
N GLU A 98 -19.40 -31.91 -106.81
CA GLU A 98 -19.72 -30.54 -106.41
C GLU A 98 -20.30 -30.48 -104.99
N GLU A 99 -21.16 -31.45 -104.64
CA GLU A 99 -21.70 -31.63 -103.29
C GLU A 99 -20.60 -31.98 -102.28
N ASN A 100 -19.70 -32.92 -102.61
CA ASN A 100 -18.51 -33.20 -101.78
C ASN A 100 -17.59 -31.97 -101.63
N HIS A 101 -17.42 -31.18 -102.69
CA HIS A 101 -16.60 -29.97 -102.64
C HIS A 101 -17.21 -28.90 -101.72
N ASN A 102 -18.53 -28.77 -101.71
CA ASN A 102 -19.25 -27.88 -100.79
C ASN A 102 -19.21 -28.40 -99.34
N LEU A 103 -19.36 -29.70 -99.12
CA LEU A 103 -19.19 -30.34 -97.81
C LEU A 103 -17.76 -30.20 -97.27
N MET A 104 -16.74 -30.31 -98.13
CA MET A 104 -15.34 -30.02 -97.75
C MET A 104 -15.16 -28.56 -97.30
N LYS A 105 -15.73 -27.60 -98.04
CA LYS A 105 -15.68 -26.17 -97.64
C LYS A 105 -16.36 -25.92 -96.30
N GLN A 106 -17.55 -26.48 -96.07
CA GLN A 106 -18.22 -26.38 -94.76
C GLN A 106 -17.40 -27.03 -93.65
N THR A 107 -16.80 -28.19 -93.91
CA THR A 107 -15.93 -28.90 -92.95
C THR A 107 -14.70 -28.06 -92.58
N GLN A 108 -14.06 -27.40 -93.55
CA GLN A 108 -12.93 -26.50 -93.29
C GLN A 108 -13.35 -25.28 -92.44
N VAL A 109 -14.51 -24.69 -92.70
CA VAL A 109 -15.04 -23.57 -91.89
C VAL A 109 -15.36 -24.02 -90.45
N LEU A 110 -15.95 -25.21 -90.30
CA LEU A 110 -16.23 -25.79 -88.98
C LEU A 110 -14.94 -26.16 -88.23
N GLN A 111 -13.93 -26.70 -88.90
CA GLN A 111 -12.61 -26.94 -88.33
C GLN A 111 -11.96 -25.65 -87.82
N LYS A 112 -11.99 -24.57 -88.61
CA LYS A 112 -11.47 -23.26 -88.18
C LYS A 112 -12.20 -22.74 -86.94
N LYS A 113 -13.53 -22.76 -86.94
CA LYS A 113 -14.34 -22.38 -85.75
C LYS A 113 -14.02 -23.26 -84.53
N ASN A 114 -13.78 -24.56 -84.73
CA ASN A 114 -13.44 -25.47 -83.65
C ASN A 114 -12.04 -25.18 -83.06
N THR A 115 -11.07 -24.80 -83.89
CA THR A 115 -9.75 -24.35 -83.40
C THR A 115 -9.82 -23.01 -82.66
N GLU A 116 -10.65 -22.07 -83.13
CA GLU A 116 -10.91 -20.79 -82.44
C GLU A 116 -11.59 -21.03 -81.07
N LEU A 117 -12.65 -21.86 -81.02
CA LEU A 117 -13.32 -22.26 -79.78
C LEU A 117 -12.38 -22.97 -78.81
N THR A 118 -11.55 -23.91 -79.29
CA THR A 118 -10.54 -24.60 -78.46
C THR A 118 -9.54 -23.60 -77.86
N THR A 119 -9.14 -22.57 -78.62
CA THR A 119 -8.23 -21.52 -78.15
C THR A 119 -8.88 -20.65 -77.08
N ASN A 120 -10.15 -20.26 -77.29
CA ASN A 120 -10.92 -19.49 -76.31
C ASN A 120 -11.16 -20.28 -75.01
N ILE A 121 -11.45 -21.58 -75.10
CA ILE A 121 -11.58 -22.46 -73.93
C ILE A 121 -10.27 -22.50 -73.12
N ARG A 122 -9.11 -22.63 -73.78
CA ARG A 122 -7.81 -22.58 -73.09
C ARG A 122 -7.54 -21.23 -72.42
N LEU A 123 -7.91 -20.12 -73.05
CA LEU A 123 -7.76 -18.79 -72.47
C LEU A 123 -8.68 -18.60 -71.25
N LEU A 124 -9.91 -19.10 -71.30
CA LEU A 124 -10.85 -19.08 -70.18
C LEU A 124 -10.41 -20.00 -69.04
N GLN A 125 -9.87 -21.18 -69.34
CA GLN A 125 -9.26 -22.09 -68.36
C GLN A 125 -8.11 -21.39 -67.64
N LYS A 126 -7.13 -20.86 -68.39
CA LYS A 126 -6.02 -20.12 -67.77
C LYS A 126 -6.51 -18.99 -66.87
N LYS A 127 -7.43 -18.15 -67.36
CA LYS A 127 -7.97 -17.05 -66.56
C LYS A 127 -8.70 -17.52 -65.30
N ASN A 128 -9.38 -18.67 -65.36
CA ASN A 128 -10.02 -19.29 -64.20
C ASN A 128 -8.97 -19.81 -63.20
N ASP A 129 -7.88 -20.41 -63.68
CA ASP A 129 -6.76 -20.89 -62.85
C ASP A 129 -6.08 -19.70 -62.15
N ASP A 130 -5.75 -18.63 -62.89
CA ASP A 130 -5.21 -17.37 -62.36
C ASP A 130 -6.15 -16.78 -61.27
N THR A 131 -7.47 -16.79 -61.49
CA THR A 131 -8.48 -16.31 -60.53
C THR A 131 -8.60 -17.22 -59.30
N CYS A 132 -8.38 -18.53 -59.45
CA CYS A 132 -8.33 -19.46 -58.31
C CYS A 132 -7.11 -19.18 -57.43
N GLU A 133 -5.94 -18.90 -58.02
CA GLU A 133 -4.72 -18.55 -57.28
C GLU A 133 -4.88 -17.23 -56.50
N GLU A 134 -5.47 -16.19 -57.11
CA GLU A 134 -5.82 -14.94 -56.42
C GLU A 134 -6.77 -15.16 -55.22
N ASN A 135 -7.74 -16.06 -55.35
CA ASN A 135 -8.68 -16.38 -54.26
C ASN A 135 -8.02 -17.15 -53.10
N GLU A 136 -7.09 -18.06 -53.35
CA GLU A 136 -6.32 -18.72 -52.28
C GLU A 136 -5.36 -17.75 -51.57
N ASN A 137 -4.74 -16.84 -52.31
CA ASN A 137 -3.95 -15.75 -51.73
C ASN A 137 -4.81 -14.83 -50.84
N LEU A 138 -6.01 -14.47 -51.29
CA LEU A 138 -6.98 -13.69 -50.51
C LEU A 138 -7.44 -14.40 -49.24
N LYS A 139 -7.68 -15.73 -49.27
CA LYS A 139 -7.97 -16.50 -48.04
C LYS A 139 -6.81 -16.43 -47.05
N THR A 140 -5.59 -16.58 -47.54
CA THR A 140 -4.37 -16.57 -46.71
C THR A 140 -4.15 -15.20 -46.05
N ILE A 141 -4.33 -14.11 -46.80
CA ILE A 141 -4.27 -12.74 -46.26
C ILE A 141 -5.37 -12.49 -45.23
N ASN A 142 -6.61 -12.95 -45.48
CA ASN A 142 -7.70 -12.80 -44.51
C ASN A 142 -7.44 -13.59 -43.22
N GLN A 143 -6.81 -14.77 -43.30
CA GLN A 143 -6.42 -15.54 -42.12
C GLN A 143 -5.37 -14.79 -41.28
N LEU A 144 -4.31 -14.29 -41.92
CA LEU A 144 -3.28 -13.47 -41.26
C LEU A 144 -3.88 -12.23 -40.59
N LEU A 145 -4.80 -11.52 -41.27
CA LEU A 145 -5.48 -10.37 -40.70
C LEU A 145 -6.38 -10.73 -39.49
N GLN A 146 -6.96 -11.93 -39.44
CA GLN A 146 -7.71 -12.38 -38.27
C GLN A 146 -6.77 -12.68 -37.09
N ASP A 147 -5.63 -13.32 -37.34
CA ASP A 147 -4.65 -13.64 -36.31
C ASP A 147 -3.97 -12.38 -35.75
N ASP A 148 -3.63 -11.39 -36.61
CA ASP A 148 -3.14 -10.08 -36.20
C ASP A 148 -4.16 -9.30 -35.36
N ASN A 149 -5.43 -9.27 -35.79
CA ASN A 149 -6.49 -8.60 -35.01
C ASN A 149 -6.69 -9.23 -33.63
N LYS A 150 -6.57 -10.56 -33.54
CA LYS A 150 -6.60 -11.27 -32.26
C LYS A 150 -5.41 -10.89 -31.37
N SER A 151 -4.19 -10.90 -31.92
CA SER A 151 -2.97 -10.47 -31.21
C SER A 151 -3.07 -9.04 -30.68
N VAL A 152 -3.58 -8.10 -31.49
CA VAL A 152 -3.82 -6.71 -31.07
C VAL A 152 -4.86 -6.61 -29.95
N GLN A 153 -5.90 -7.46 -29.98
CA GLN A 153 -6.91 -7.48 -28.93
C GLN A 153 -6.36 -8.08 -27.62
N ASP A 154 -5.54 -9.12 -27.69
CA ASP A 154 -4.87 -9.71 -26.54
C ASP A 154 -3.90 -8.70 -25.88
N MET A 155 -3.07 -8.00 -26.67
CA MET A 155 -2.22 -6.91 -26.18
C MET A 155 -3.01 -5.75 -25.53
N ARG A 156 -4.21 -5.41 -26.05
CA ARG A 156 -5.07 -4.40 -25.42
C ARG A 156 -5.56 -4.85 -24.04
N ASN A 157 -5.93 -6.12 -23.89
CA ASN A 157 -6.39 -6.67 -22.63
C ASN A 157 -5.26 -6.64 -21.58
N GLU A 158 -4.04 -7.00 -21.97
CA GLU A 158 -2.84 -6.95 -21.12
C GLU A 158 -2.51 -5.50 -20.69
N ILE A 159 -2.51 -4.55 -21.63
CA ILE A 159 -2.34 -3.12 -21.31
C ILE A 159 -3.42 -2.62 -20.33
N GLN A 160 -4.66 -3.12 -20.45
CA GLN A 160 -5.74 -2.75 -19.56
C GLN A 160 -5.56 -3.33 -18.14
N GLN A 161 -5.05 -4.57 -18.00
CA GLN A 161 -4.66 -5.13 -16.71
C GLN A 161 -3.52 -4.34 -16.06
N LEU A 162 -2.42 -4.10 -16.79
CA LEU A 162 -1.26 -3.36 -16.29
C LEU A 162 -1.63 -1.93 -15.84
N ARG A 163 -2.60 -1.28 -16.50
CA ARG A 163 -3.15 0.01 -16.05
C ARG A 163 -3.94 -0.10 -14.74
N LEU A 164 -4.70 -1.17 -14.53
CA LEU A 164 -5.43 -1.40 -13.29
C LEU A 164 -4.48 -1.66 -12.12
N GLU A 165 -3.43 -2.47 -12.34
CA GLU A 165 -2.39 -2.73 -11.35
C GLU A 165 -1.62 -1.46 -10.96
N ASN A 166 -1.17 -0.67 -11.93
CA ASN A 166 -0.55 0.64 -11.67
C ASN A 166 -1.45 1.57 -10.86
N ASN A 167 -2.76 1.61 -11.17
CA ASN A 167 -3.71 2.42 -10.41
C ASN A 167 -3.90 1.93 -8.96
N ASN A 168 -3.84 0.62 -8.72
CA ASN A 168 -3.89 0.06 -7.37
C ASN A 168 -2.59 0.37 -6.60
N MET A 169 -1.43 0.17 -7.22
CA MET A 169 -0.13 0.43 -6.59
C MET A 169 0.06 1.92 -6.25
N ASN A 170 -0.40 2.83 -7.12
CA ASN A 170 -0.41 4.27 -6.82
C ASN A 170 -1.28 4.63 -5.61
N ARG A 171 -2.39 3.91 -5.36
CA ARG A 171 -3.22 4.10 -4.16
C ARG A 171 -2.53 3.59 -2.89
N GLU A 172 -1.77 2.51 -2.97
CA GLU A 172 -0.97 2.02 -1.84
C GLU A 172 0.19 2.98 -1.53
N ILE A 173 0.88 3.49 -2.54
CA ILE A 173 1.91 4.52 -2.38
C ILE A 173 1.34 5.77 -1.68
N GLN A 174 0.14 6.24 -2.05
CA GLN A 174 -0.51 7.37 -1.38
C GLN A 174 -0.78 7.10 0.10
N LYS A 175 -1.26 5.91 0.47
CA LYS A 175 -1.48 5.54 1.88
C LYS A 175 -0.18 5.55 2.68
N VAL A 176 0.88 4.93 2.14
CA VAL A 176 2.20 4.89 2.80
C VAL A 176 2.82 6.29 2.92
N GLN A 177 2.55 7.19 1.97
CA GLN A 177 2.95 8.60 2.07
C GLN A 177 2.18 9.35 3.18
N GLU A 178 0.89 9.10 3.33
CA GLU A 178 0.06 9.67 4.40
C GLU A 178 0.51 9.18 5.79
N GLU A 179 0.76 7.87 5.93
CA GLU A 179 1.31 7.26 7.16
C GLU A 179 2.70 7.83 7.52
N ASN A 180 3.60 7.98 6.54
CA ASN A 180 4.91 8.62 6.76
C ASN A 180 4.78 10.09 7.17
N ASN A 181 3.85 10.85 6.60
CA ASN A 181 3.63 12.25 6.96
C ASN A 181 3.15 12.39 8.40
N ASN A 182 2.24 11.51 8.85
CA ASN A 182 1.79 11.46 10.24
C ASN A 182 2.94 11.10 11.18
N MET A 183 3.73 10.06 10.87
CA MET A 183 4.90 9.66 11.66
C MET A 183 5.97 10.77 11.75
N HIS A 184 6.12 11.58 10.69
CA HIS A 184 6.96 12.78 10.71
C HIS A 184 6.36 13.96 11.49
N SER A 185 5.06 13.98 11.78
CA SER A 185 4.44 14.91 12.74
C SER A 185 4.77 14.46 14.17
N ASP A 186 4.42 13.21 14.50
CA ASP A 186 4.64 12.62 15.83
C ASP A 186 6.12 12.71 16.25
N MET A 187 7.05 12.44 15.33
CA MET A 187 8.49 12.54 15.59
C MET A 187 8.95 14.00 15.85
N ARG A 188 8.27 15.01 15.31
CA ARG A 188 8.57 16.43 15.62
C ARG A 188 8.02 16.84 16.98
N GLU A 189 6.83 16.37 17.35
CA GLU A 189 6.25 16.59 18.68
C GLU A 189 7.14 15.97 19.76
N LEU A 190 7.51 14.69 19.61
CA LEU A 190 8.45 13.99 20.51
C LEU A 190 9.84 14.66 20.56
N GLN A 191 10.33 15.24 19.46
CA GLN A 191 11.57 16.01 19.47
C GLN A 191 11.45 17.32 20.25
N GLN A 192 10.29 17.99 20.20
CA GLN A 192 10.03 19.19 20.98
C GLN A 192 9.97 18.86 22.48
N GLU A 193 9.15 17.88 22.88
CA GLU A 193 9.07 17.43 24.28
C GLU A 193 10.45 17.05 24.86
N ASN A 194 11.27 16.35 24.08
CA ASN A 194 12.62 15.95 24.49
C ASN A 194 13.61 17.13 24.58
N ASN A 195 13.37 18.23 23.87
CA ASN A 195 14.16 19.46 24.06
C ASN A 195 13.71 20.22 25.31
N GLU A 196 12.40 20.33 25.55
CA GLU A 196 11.85 20.93 26.77
C GLU A 196 12.33 20.18 28.03
N LEU A 197 12.34 18.85 28.00
CA LEU A 197 12.90 18.01 29.07
C LEU A 197 14.40 18.26 29.33
N LYS A 198 15.20 18.51 28.30
CA LYS A 198 16.63 18.86 28.46
C LYS A 198 16.83 20.25 29.05
N GLU A 199 16.01 21.22 28.68
CA GLU A 199 16.05 22.55 29.29
C GLU A 199 15.68 22.50 30.79
N ILE A 200 14.70 21.68 31.16
CA ILE A 200 14.36 21.40 32.56
C ILE A 200 15.54 20.74 33.28
N GLN A 201 16.11 19.66 32.73
CA GLN A 201 17.27 18.97 33.33
C GLN A 201 18.47 19.92 33.53
N GLN A 202 18.81 20.73 32.53
CA GLN A 202 19.90 21.70 32.64
C GLN A 202 19.60 22.77 33.71
N THR A 203 18.33 23.16 33.85
CA THR A 203 17.89 24.11 34.90
C THR A 203 17.99 23.48 36.30
N GLU A 204 17.64 22.21 36.45
CA GLU A 204 17.79 21.47 37.70
C GLU A 204 19.27 21.25 38.08
N GLU A 205 20.15 20.95 37.11
CA GLU A 205 21.60 20.88 37.37
C GLU A 205 22.19 22.23 37.78
N ASN A 206 21.84 23.32 37.07
CA ASN A 206 22.29 24.67 37.42
C ASN A 206 21.78 25.09 38.82
N ALA A 207 20.55 24.70 39.18
CA ALA A 207 20.00 24.93 40.52
C ALA A 207 20.70 24.07 41.58
N MET A 208 21.09 22.83 41.26
CA MET A 208 21.86 21.95 42.13
C MET A 208 23.24 22.52 42.46
N ASP A 209 23.97 22.99 41.44
CA ASP A 209 25.29 23.61 41.64
C ASP A 209 25.19 24.88 42.51
N SER A 210 24.11 25.65 42.39
CA SER A 210 23.85 26.80 43.27
C SER A 210 23.53 26.43 44.74
N LEU A 211 23.25 25.16 45.06
CA LEU A 211 23.04 24.69 46.43
C LEU A 211 24.33 24.15 47.09
N ILE A 212 25.39 23.96 46.30
CA ILE A 212 26.70 23.48 46.76
C ILE A 212 27.58 24.68 47.11
N THR A 213 27.89 24.84 48.39
CA THR A 213 28.80 25.89 48.88
C THR A 213 30.28 25.53 48.65
N GLU A 214 31.16 26.51 48.76
CA GLU A 214 32.61 26.34 48.63
C GLU A 214 33.17 25.30 49.61
N SER A 215 34.03 24.43 49.08
CA SER A 215 34.69 23.35 49.85
C SER A 215 35.54 23.95 50.97
N GLY A 216 35.35 23.47 52.20
CA GLY A 216 36.03 23.98 53.41
C GLY A 216 35.26 25.04 54.20
N SER A 217 34.10 25.51 53.71
CA SER A 217 33.20 26.39 54.50
C SER A 217 32.49 25.70 55.68
N VAL A 218 32.51 24.36 55.71
CA VAL A 218 31.94 23.51 56.77
C VAL A 218 33.07 22.69 57.39
N VAL A 219 33.28 22.82 58.70
CA VAL A 219 34.28 22.04 59.45
C VAL A 219 33.59 20.86 60.13
N VAL A 220 33.91 19.64 59.70
CA VAL A 220 33.31 18.41 60.23
C VAL A 220 34.06 17.95 61.48
N SER A 221 33.31 17.61 62.54
CA SER A 221 33.84 17.08 63.81
C SER A 221 34.13 15.57 63.71
N ARG A 222 34.83 15.03 64.72
CA ARG A 222 34.96 13.56 64.93
C ARG A 222 33.83 12.96 65.76
N GLU A 223 32.93 13.80 66.28
CA GLU A 223 31.78 13.36 67.08
C GLU A 223 30.66 12.88 66.16
N GLU A 224 30.42 11.56 66.21
CA GLU A 224 29.37 10.88 65.44
C GLU A 224 28.04 10.92 66.21
N LEU A 225 27.03 11.53 65.59
CA LEU A 225 25.64 11.59 66.09
C LEU A 225 24.87 10.29 65.79
N GLY A 226 25.25 9.60 64.71
CA GLY A 226 24.67 8.31 64.35
C GLY A 226 25.16 7.81 62.99
N ARG A 227 24.93 6.52 62.71
CA ARG A 227 25.37 5.86 61.48
C ARG A 227 24.31 4.90 60.97
N GLY A 228 23.89 5.11 59.74
CA GLY A 228 23.01 4.24 58.99
C GLY A 228 23.75 3.42 57.95
N ALA A 229 23.01 2.62 57.19
CA ALA A 229 23.54 1.78 56.12
C ALA A 229 24.15 2.58 54.95
N PHE A 230 23.71 3.82 54.74
CA PHE A 230 24.09 4.64 53.58
C PHE A 230 24.98 5.85 53.92
N ALA A 231 24.91 6.33 55.18
CA ALA A 231 25.62 7.52 55.62
C ALA A 231 25.96 7.46 57.12
N ALA A 232 26.95 8.24 57.53
CA ALA A 232 27.18 8.65 58.92
C ALA A 232 26.79 10.12 59.09
N VAL A 233 26.41 10.52 60.31
CA VAL A 233 26.08 11.89 60.66
C VAL A 233 27.00 12.35 61.77
N TYR A 234 27.67 13.47 61.56
CA TYR A 234 28.62 14.06 62.51
C TYR A 234 28.15 15.46 62.96
N THR A 235 28.65 15.93 64.11
CA THR A 235 28.56 17.38 64.41
C THR A 235 29.50 18.16 63.49
N GLY A 236 29.19 19.42 63.25
CA GLY A 236 30.03 20.31 62.47
C GLY A 236 29.88 21.77 62.87
N ASP A 237 30.68 22.61 62.24
CA ASP A 237 30.65 24.06 62.37
C ASP A 237 30.52 24.70 60.99
N TYR A 238 29.54 25.59 60.82
CA TYR A 238 29.32 26.38 59.62
C TYR A 238 29.26 27.86 60.01
N TYR A 239 30.36 28.59 59.75
CA TYR A 239 30.54 29.99 60.17
C TYR A 239 30.18 30.28 61.64
N GLY A 240 30.58 29.40 62.57
CA GLY A 240 30.29 29.51 64.00
C GLY A 240 28.93 28.95 64.44
N THR A 241 28.10 28.49 63.50
CA THR A 241 26.82 27.80 63.79
C THR A 241 27.06 26.30 63.91
N LYS A 242 26.55 25.67 64.98
CA LYS A 242 26.57 24.22 65.11
C LYS A 242 25.56 23.56 64.19
N VAL A 243 26.04 22.60 63.42
CA VAL A 243 25.29 21.90 62.36
C VAL A 243 25.42 20.38 62.50
N ALA A 244 24.50 19.65 61.88
CA ALA A 244 24.66 18.22 61.61
C ALA A 244 25.11 18.04 60.16
N VAL A 245 26.09 17.16 59.92
CA VAL A 245 26.67 16.89 58.61
C VAL A 245 26.48 15.40 58.27
N LYS A 246 25.65 15.11 57.27
CA LYS A 246 25.41 13.75 56.75
C LYS A 246 26.42 13.46 55.64
N GLU A 247 27.33 12.53 55.90
CA GLU A 247 28.38 12.05 54.98
C GLU A 247 28.03 10.63 54.47
N PHE A 248 27.99 10.46 53.16
CA PHE A 248 27.64 9.19 52.52
C PHE A 248 28.87 8.28 52.38
N HIS A 249 28.68 6.97 52.58
CA HIS A 249 29.80 6.02 52.56
C HIS A 249 30.37 5.84 51.14
N GLU A 250 31.70 5.96 50.98
CA GLU A 250 32.41 5.91 49.67
C GLU A 250 32.02 4.71 48.79
N VAL A 251 31.79 3.54 49.40
CA VAL A 251 31.41 2.27 48.74
C VAL A 251 30.10 2.39 47.94
N ILE A 252 29.32 3.43 48.20
CA ILE A 252 27.98 3.63 47.64
C ILE A 252 28.02 4.64 46.48
N LEU A 253 29.15 5.28 46.17
CA LEU A 253 29.27 6.32 45.13
C LEU A 253 29.32 5.74 43.70
N SER A 254 28.24 5.09 43.28
CA SER A 254 27.94 4.81 41.87
C SER A 254 27.18 5.99 41.23
N PRO A 255 27.22 6.19 39.90
CA PRO A 255 26.49 7.28 39.24
C PRO A 255 25.00 7.31 39.58
N HIS A 256 24.35 6.13 39.65
CA HIS A 256 22.94 6.00 40.03
C HIS A 256 22.67 6.46 41.49
N ASN A 257 23.61 6.24 42.40
CA ASN A 257 23.46 6.69 43.78
C ASN A 257 23.77 8.19 43.94
N GLU A 258 24.59 8.78 43.06
CA GLU A 258 24.76 10.24 42.99
C GLU A 258 23.47 10.93 42.52
N GLU A 259 22.71 10.35 41.58
CA GLU A 259 21.36 10.85 41.22
C GLU A 259 20.39 10.81 42.40
N ILE A 260 20.36 9.71 43.16
CA ILE A 260 19.53 9.58 44.37
C ILE A 260 19.90 10.65 45.41
N LEU A 261 21.19 10.94 45.57
CA LEU A 261 21.71 11.95 46.48
C LEU A 261 21.40 13.38 45.99
N LYS A 262 21.60 13.69 44.71
CA LYS A 262 21.16 14.96 44.10
C LYS A 262 19.66 15.16 44.34
N ARG A 263 18.82 14.13 44.17
CA ARG A 263 17.38 14.21 44.49
C ARG A 263 17.12 14.48 45.97
N GLU A 264 17.84 13.82 46.89
CA GLU A 264 17.71 14.08 48.33
C GLU A 264 18.04 15.55 48.66
N ILE A 265 19.16 16.08 48.15
CA ILE A 265 19.56 17.48 48.32
C ILE A 265 18.47 18.41 47.76
N TYR A 266 17.97 18.15 46.56
CA TYR A 266 16.94 18.97 45.92
C TYR A 266 15.67 19.00 46.77
N ILE A 267 15.08 17.83 47.09
CA ILE A 267 13.86 17.75 47.90
C ILE A 267 14.04 18.43 49.26
N THR A 268 15.18 18.21 49.93
CA THR A 268 15.48 18.79 51.24
C THR A 268 15.61 20.32 51.17
N SER A 269 16.26 20.86 50.13
CA SER A 269 16.37 22.32 49.90
C SER A 269 15.01 23.00 49.67
N GLN A 270 14.07 22.30 49.03
CA GLN A 270 12.71 22.80 48.79
C GLN A 270 11.80 22.73 50.03
N CYS A 271 12.25 22.17 51.16
CA CYS A 271 11.43 21.96 52.35
C CYS A 271 11.75 23.00 53.44
N ARG A 272 10.90 24.03 53.55
CA ARG A 272 11.06 25.10 54.56
C ARG A 272 9.80 25.22 55.43
N HIS A 273 9.81 24.52 56.57
CA HIS A 273 8.68 24.49 57.50
C HIS A 273 9.19 24.24 58.94
N PRO A 274 8.63 24.88 60.00
CA PRO A 274 9.12 24.75 61.37
C PRO A 274 9.15 23.32 61.94
N ASN A 275 8.38 22.38 61.39
CA ASN A 275 8.35 20.96 61.79
C ASN A 275 9.02 20.01 60.79
N LEU A 276 9.83 20.55 59.90
CA LEU A 276 10.70 19.80 58.99
C LEU A 276 12.16 20.17 59.30
N LEU A 277 13.07 19.22 59.16
CA LEU A 277 14.50 19.48 59.40
C LEU A 277 15.03 20.48 58.37
N GLN A 278 15.60 21.58 58.84
CA GLN A 278 16.04 22.68 58.00
C GLN A 278 17.37 22.36 57.31
N PHE A 279 17.31 22.24 55.98
CA PHE A 279 18.49 22.32 55.11
C PHE A 279 19.23 23.65 55.29
N ILE A 280 20.56 23.61 55.31
CA ILE A 280 21.40 24.81 55.33
C ILE A 280 22.14 24.93 54.00
N CYS A 281 22.92 23.92 53.62
CA CYS A 281 23.64 23.85 52.36
C CYS A 281 24.02 22.39 52.02
N ALA A 282 24.47 22.17 50.79
CA ALA A 282 25.29 21.02 50.44
C ALA A 282 26.74 21.47 50.28
N THR A 283 27.70 20.58 50.51
CA THR A 283 29.13 20.82 50.23
C THR A 283 29.76 19.51 49.77
N ARG A 284 31.04 19.55 49.35
CA ARG A 284 31.84 18.33 49.20
C ARG A 284 32.85 18.21 50.34
N SER A 285 33.20 16.99 50.71
CA SER A 285 34.34 16.70 51.60
C SER A 285 35.66 16.79 50.83
N ASP A 286 36.79 16.74 51.55
CA ASP A 286 38.14 16.67 50.95
C ASP A 286 38.32 15.47 49.99
N ARG A 287 37.45 14.46 50.09
CA ARG A 287 37.39 13.29 49.21
C ARG A 287 36.35 13.40 48.10
N HIS A 288 35.90 14.63 47.80
CA HIS A 288 34.85 14.98 46.84
C HIS A 288 33.45 14.35 47.09
N CYS A 289 33.24 13.70 48.22
CA CYS A 289 31.95 13.11 48.59
C CYS A 289 30.95 14.22 48.91
N LEU A 290 29.73 14.14 48.38
CA LEU A 290 28.66 15.10 48.69
C LEU A 290 28.20 14.95 50.15
N LEU A 291 28.09 16.08 50.85
CA LEU A 291 27.64 16.21 52.23
C LEU A 291 26.35 17.03 52.28
N ILE A 292 25.39 16.61 53.10
CA ILE A 292 24.18 17.39 53.40
C ILE A 292 24.35 18.03 54.78
N VAL A 293 24.18 19.35 54.86
CA VAL A 293 24.31 20.12 56.11
C VAL A 293 22.94 20.63 56.54
N THR A 294 22.56 20.31 57.76
CA THR A 294 21.29 20.72 58.37
C THR A 294 21.53 21.40 59.72
N GLU A 295 20.48 22.01 60.26
CA GLU A 295 20.46 22.37 61.69
C GLU A 295 20.78 21.16 62.58
N LEU A 296 21.41 21.42 63.72
CA LEU A 296 21.65 20.41 64.75
C LEU A 296 20.43 20.28 65.69
N MET A 297 20.09 19.04 66.05
CA MET A 297 18.99 18.69 66.94
C MET A 297 19.51 17.79 68.07
N ASP A 298 18.92 17.86 69.26
CA ASP A 298 19.49 17.22 70.46
C ASP A 298 19.46 15.68 70.43
N MET A 299 18.39 15.08 69.90
CA MET A 299 18.26 13.62 69.77
C MET A 299 17.13 13.19 68.83
N ALA A 300 17.18 11.93 68.38
CA ALA A 300 16.05 11.27 67.75
C ALA A 300 14.99 10.82 68.79
N LEU A 301 13.72 10.85 68.39
CA LEU A 301 12.59 10.36 69.19
C LEU A 301 12.73 8.88 69.56
N ARG A 302 13.33 8.06 68.67
CA ARG A 302 13.75 6.67 68.90
C ARG A 302 14.48 6.52 70.23
N THR A 303 15.54 7.31 70.43
CA THR A 303 16.41 7.24 71.61
C THR A 303 15.64 7.59 72.88
N LEU A 304 14.77 8.61 72.83
CA LEU A 304 13.94 9.02 73.96
C LEU A 304 12.91 7.95 74.34
N LEU A 305 12.30 7.29 73.35
CA LEU A 305 11.35 6.19 73.57
C LEU A 305 12.05 4.95 74.17
N GLU A 306 13.27 4.63 73.73
CA GLU A 306 14.07 3.52 74.28
C GLU A 306 14.55 3.78 75.72
N GLN A 307 14.80 5.04 76.10
CA GLN A 307 15.03 5.42 77.50
C GLN A 307 13.76 5.14 78.34
N HIS A 308 12.61 5.67 77.93
CA HIS A 308 11.35 5.49 78.66
C HIS A 308 10.95 4.00 78.74
N ALA A 309 11.15 3.23 77.67
CA ALA A 309 10.89 1.78 77.64
C ALA A 309 11.74 1.00 78.65
N ARG A 310 13.03 1.33 78.79
CA ARG A 310 13.93 0.71 79.79
C ARG A 310 13.52 1.06 81.22
N GLU A 311 13.13 2.32 81.44
CA GLU A 311 12.67 2.83 82.74
C GLU A 311 11.22 2.43 83.06
N ARG A 312 10.51 1.79 82.12
CA ARG A 312 9.08 1.44 82.17
C ARG A 312 8.16 2.66 82.35
N LEU A 313 8.60 3.82 81.88
CA LEU A 313 7.82 5.05 81.82
C LEU A 313 6.96 5.09 80.54
N GLN A 314 5.85 5.82 80.61
CA GLN A 314 5.03 6.17 79.45
C GLN A 314 5.15 7.67 79.17
N PHE A 315 4.97 8.08 77.92
CA PHE A 315 4.85 9.50 77.61
C PHE A 315 3.52 10.04 78.15
N GLU A 316 3.59 11.22 78.78
CA GLU A 316 2.41 11.99 79.13
C GLU A 316 1.61 12.38 77.87
N TYR A 317 0.29 12.48 78.02
CA TYR A 317 -0.62 12.87 76.94
C TYR A 317 -0.17 14.14 76.19
N GLN A 318 0.28 15.17 76.91
CA GLN A 318 0.71 16.43 76.30
C GLN A 318 1.99 16.26 75.46
N LYS A 319 2.92 15.40 75.88
CA LYS A 319 4.14 15.06 75.15
C LYS A 319 3.81 14.31 73.86
N VAL A 320 2.92 13.30 73.93
CA VAL A 320 2.41 12.59 72.74
C VAL A 320 1.71 13.57 71.80
N LYS A 321 0.77 14.38 72.29
CA LYS A 321 0.02 15.37 71.49
C LYS A 321 0.93 16.39 70.80
N SER A 322 1.90 16.97 71.52
CA SER A 322 2.79 18.00 70.97
C SER A 322 3.64 17.44 69.83
N ILE A 323 4.31 16.31 70.04
CA ILE A 323 5.17 15.67 69.02
C ILE A 323 4.31 15.19 67.84
N SER A 324 3.14 14.62 68.09
CA SER A 324 2.22 14.16 67.04
C SER A 324 1.67 15.30 66.18
N LEU A 325 1.37 16.46 66.78
CA LEU A 325 0.90 17.65 66.04
C LEU A 325 2.02 18.26 65.19
N ASP A 326 3.23 18.32 65.72
CA ASP A 326 4.41 18.80 65.00
C ASP A 326 4.69 17.94 63.76
N VAL A 327 4.79 16.61 63.93
CA VAL A 327 4.96 15.68 62.80
C VAL A 327 3.80 15.82 61.80
N ALA A 328 2.55 15.94 62.28
CA ALA A 328 1.40 16.06 61.41
C ALA A 328 1.44 17.32 60.53
N ARG A 329 1.88 18.46 61.09
CA ARG A 329 2.07 19.71 60.34
C ARG A 329 3.19 19.61 59.31
N GLY A 330 4.30 18.96 59.67
CA GLY A 330 5.41 18.69 58.74
C GLY A 330 4.95 17.88 57.52
N LEU A 331 4.23 16.78 57.75
CA LEU A 331 3.70 15.95 56.67
C LEU A 331 2.61 16.66 55.86
N ASN A 332 1.70 17.42 56.51
CA ASN A 332 0.68 18.20 55.82
C ASN A 332 1.30 19.21 54.85
N TYR A 333 2.38 19.90 55.24
CA TYR A 333 3.12 20.81 54.36
C TYR A 333 3.72 20.10 53.13
N LEU A 334 4.25 18.88 53.28
CA LEU A 334 4.76 18.10 52.15
C LEU A 334 3.63 17.68 51.19
N HIS A 335 2.49 17.25 51.75
CA HIS A 335 1.33 16.76 51.00
C HIS A 335 0.54 17.88 50.31
N SER A 336 0.57 19.11 50.84
CA SER A 336 -0.22 20.24 50.33
C SER A 336 0.48 21.09 49.27
N LYS A 337 1.69 20.71 48.80
CA LYS A 337 2.39 21.45 47.74
C LYS A 337 1.61 21.39 46.42
N THR A 338 1.13 22.55 45.97
CA THR A 338 0.14 22.68 44.88
C THR A 338 0.63 22.20 43.51
N SER A 339 1.92 22.36 43.21
CA SER A 339 2.50 21.95 41.92
C SER A 339 3.03 20.52 41.92
N ASN A 340 3.48 20.01 43.07
CA ASN A 340 4.03 18.65 43.17
C ASN A 340 4.08 18.19 44.64
N PRO A 341 3.10 17.39 45.11
CA PRO A 341 3.10 16.82 46.46
C PRO A 341 4.31 15.92 46.69
N ILE A 342 4.97 16.09 47.84
CA ILE A 342 6.11 15.27 48.26
C ILE A 342 5.61 14.19 49.22
N ILE A 343 5.98 12.93 48.98
CA ILE A 343 5.68 11.82 49.88
C ILE A 343 6.98 11.46 50.62
N HIS A 344 6.94 11.37 51.94
CA HIS A 344 8.12 11.12 52.78
C HIS A 344 8.60 9.67 52.67
N ARG A 345 7.66 8.72 52.64
CA ARG A 345 7.84 7.26 52.51
C ARG A 345 8.57 6.56 53.67
N ASP A 346 9.31 7.30 54.49
CA ASP A 346 10.05 6.76 55.64
C ASP A 346 9.76 7.48 56.97
N VAL A 347 8.47 7.64 57.31
CA VAL A 347 8.05 8.23 58.59
C VAL A 347 8.24 7.21 59.71
N SER A 348 9.21 7.44 60.60
CA SER A 348 9.50 6.61 61.76
C SER A 348 10.01 7.46 62.93
N SER A 349 10.08 6.92 64.14
CA SER A 349 10.67 7.65 65.29
C SER A 349 12.19 7.78 65.22
N ALA A 350 12.88 7.07 64.32
CA ALA A 350 14.29 7.37 64.01
C ALA A 350 14.39 8.67 63.21
N ASN A 351 13.40 8.93 62.34
CA ASN A 351 13.33 10.06 61.41
C ASN A 351 12.48 11.23 61.97
N VAL A 352 12.37 11.32 63.29
CA VAL A 352 11.79 12.46 64.01
C VAL A 352 12.81 12.95 65.03
N LEU A 353 13.38 14.11 64.78
CA LEU A 353 14.37 14.74 65.64
C LEU A 353 13.70 15.74 66.59
N LEU A 354 14.24 15.83 67.81
CA LEU A 354 13.69 16.61 68.90
C LEU A 354 14.64 17.75 69.26
N TRP A 355 14.09 18.96 69.37
CA TRP A 355 14.76 20.08 70.02
C TRP A 355 14.30 20.13 71.49
N ILE A 356 15.25 20.14 72.41
CA ILE A 356 15.04 20.06 73.86
C ILE A 356 15.62 21.32 74.51
N GLU A 357 14.84 21.93 75.40
CA GLU A 357 15.28 23.08 76.18
C GLU A 357 14.79 22.91 77.62
N ASN A 358 15.68 23.11 78.60
CA ASN A 358 15.37 22.95 80.03
C ASN A 358 14.72 21.58 80.38
N GLY A 359 15.13 20.52 79.70
CA GLY A 359 14.60 19.16 79.88
C GLY A 359 13.24 18.87 79.22
N ALA A 360 12.62 19.86 78.56
CA ALA A 360 11.35 19.70 77.87
C ALA A 360 11.53 19.69 76.34
N VAL A 361 10.79 18.83 75.64
CA VAL A 361 10.73 18.85 74.17
C VAL A 361 10.02 20.14 73.73
N ARG A 362 10.73 21.01 73.01
CA ARG A 362 10.22 22.27 72.47
C ARG A 362 9.62 22.11 71.08
N ARG A 363 10.18 21.22 70.26
CA ARG A 363 9.70 20.95 68.91
C ARG A 363 10.13 19.58 68.41
N ALA A 364 9.28 18.93 67.64
CA ALA A 364 9.64 17.81 66.80
C ALA A 364 9.76 18.24 65.32
N LYS A 365 10.73 17.66 64.61
CA LYS A 365 10.96 17.86 63.17
C LYS A 365 11.10 16.53 62.47
N VAL A 366 10.42 16.37 61.34
CA VAL A 366 10.61 15.20 60.46
C VAL A 366 11.90 15.38 59.65
N SER A 367 12.67 14.30 59.51
CA SER A 367 14.00 14.29 58.88
C SER A 367 14.19 13.10 57.93
N ASP A 368 15.33 13.09 57.23
CA ASP A 368 15.78 12.03 56.31
C ASP A 368 14.91 11.84 55.05
N TYR A 369 15.19 12.68 54.05
CA TYR A 369 14.50 12.70 52.76
C TYR A 369 15.07 11.72 51.74
N GLY A 370 16.04 10.85 52.09
CA GLY A 370 16.65 9.91 51.14
C GLY A 370 15.63 8.98 50.47
N SER A 371 14.58 8.60 51.23
CA SER A 371 13.43 7.85 50.70
C SER A 371 12.35 8.73 50.07
N ALA A 372 12.32 10.04 50.31
CA ALA A 372 11.26 10.92 49.82
C ALA A 372 11.30 11.06 48.28
N ASN A 373 10.13 11.35 47.69
CA ASN A 373 10.01 11.62 46.26
C ASN A 373 8.74 12.42 45.93
N PHE A 374 8.68 13.02 44.75
CA PHE A 374 7.46 13.62 44.21
C PHE A 374 6.43 12.53 43.88
N MET A 375 5.15 12.81 44.10
CA MET A 375 4.06 11.84 43.95
C MET A 375 4.02 11.17 42.56
N GLU A 376 4.25 11.92 41.49
CA GLU A 376 4.24 11.42 40.11
C GLU A 376 5.35 10.39 39.83
N ALA A 377 6.46 10.49 40.56
CA ALA A 377 7.61 9.59 40.48
C ALA A 377 7.58 8.44 41.51
N CYS A 378 6.47 8.27 42.24
CA CYS A 378 6.32 7.24 43.28
C CYS A 378 5.78 5.88 42.77
N ASN A 379 6.12 5.49 41.53
CA ASN A 379 5.60 4.27 40.88
C ASN A 379 6.35 2.97 41.26
N THR A 380 7.36 3.06 42.13
CA THR A 380 8.21 1.92 42.53
C THR A 380 7.94 1.49 43.97
N ALA A 381 8.10 0.20 44.26
CA ALA A 381 7.96 -0.34 45.60
C ALA A 381 9.15 0.09 46.49
N ASN A 382 8.94 1.08 47.35
CA ASN A 382 9.87 1.45 48.41
C ASN A 382 9.14 1.48 49.78
N PRO A 383 9.31 0.47 50.65
CA PRO A 383 8.63 0.43 51.94
C PRO A 383 9.27 1.31 53.03
N GLY A 384 10.43 1.91 52.81
CA GLY A 384 11.17 2.63 53.87
C GLY A 384 11.40 1.76 55.12
N ALA A 385 11.21 2.32 56.31
CA ALA A 385 11.17 1.57 57.57
C ALA A 385 9.97 0.61 57.63
N ALA A 386 10.20 -0.65 57.21
CA ALA A 386 9.21 -1.70 57.06
C ALA A 386 8.27 -1.96 58.28
N LEU A 387 8.66 -1.59 59.50
CA LEU A 387 7.82 -1.68 60.69
C LEU A 387 6.67 -0.64 60.69
N TYR A 388 6.87 0.51 60.05
CA TYR A 388 5.93 1.63 59.92
C TYR A 388 5.16 1.57 58.60
N ALA A 389 5.75 0.97 57.57
CA ALA A 389 5.23 0.90 56.22
C ALA A 389 3.75 0.47 56.11
N ALA A 390 3.01 1.19 55.26
CA ALA A 390 1.68 0.82 54.81
C ALA A 390 1.70 -0.49 53.98
N PRO A 391 0.66 -1.33 54.03
CA PRO A 391 0.64 -2.62 53.32
C PRO A 391 0.70 -2.50 51.79
N GLU A 392 0.31 -1.35 51.24
CA GLU A 392 0.41 -1.04 49.81
C GLU A 392 1.75 -0.42 49.38
N ALA A 393 2.61 0.00 50.31
CA ALA A 393 3.90 0.63 49.99
C ALA A 393 4.85 -0.31 49.21
N SER A 394 4.69 -1.62 49.39
CA SER A 394 5.40 -2.67 48.64
C SER A 394 4.79 -3.01 47.27
N ARG A 395 3.66 -2.39 46.90
CA ARG A 395 2.91 -2.66 45.64
C ARG A 395 3.07 -1.57 44.58
N GLY A 396 3.90 -0.55 44.82
CA GLY A 396 4.14 0.56 43.89
C GLY A 396 3.00 1.58 43.78
N GLN A 397 1.86 1.38 44.45
CA GLN A 397 0.77 2.35 44.53
C GLN A 397 0.98 3.28 45.74
N GLN A 398 1.89 4.24 45.58
CA GLN A 398 2.32 5.12 46.67
C GLN A 398 1.74 6.53 46.53
N GLY A 399 0.77 6.86 47.39
CA GLY A 399 0.22 8.22 47.54
C GLY A 399 0.41 8.75 48.98
N PRO A 400 0.10 10.03 49.26
CA PRO A 400 0.28 10.66 50.58
C PRO A 400 -0.28 9.86 51.78
N LYS A 401 -1.29 9.02 51.54
CA LYS A 401 -1.90 8.13 52.54
C LYS A 401 -0.95 7.06 53.12
N ILE A 402 0.19 6.76 52.49
CA ILE A 402 1.19 5.85 53.10
C ILE A 402 1.89 6.50 54.30
N ASP A 403 2.19 7.80 54.23
CA ASP A 403 2.75 8.56 55.35
C ASP A 403 1.74 8.67 56.50
N VAL A 404 0.43 8.79 56.19
CA VAL A 404 -0.65 8.77 57.20
C VAL A 404 -0.66 7.45 57.99
N PHE A 405 -0.45 6.33 57.32
CA PHE A 405 -0.37 5.01 57.99
C PHE A 405 0.86 4.93 58.89
N SER A 406 2.04 5.28 58.37
CA SER A 406 3.30 5.29 59.12
C SER A 406 3.24 6.24 60.33
N TYR A 407 2.58 7.40 60.17
CA TYR A 407 2.24 8.32 61.26
C TYR A 407 1.34 7.67 62.32
N GLY A 408 0.29 6.94 61.93
CA GLY A 408 -0.56 6.20 62.87
C GLY A 408 0.23 5.17 63.69
N VAL A 409 1.16 4.45 63.04
CA VAL A 409 2.08 3.52 63.73
C VAL A 409 3.02 4.24 64.69
N LEU A 410 3.55 5.41 64.31
CA LEU A 410 4.39 6.26 65.16
C LEU A 410 3.64 6.77 66.40
N VAL A 411 2.39 7.22 66.25
CA VAL A 411 1.54 7.65 67.39
C VAL A 411 1.22 6.47 68.31
N CYS A 412 0.99 5.27 67.75
CA CYS A 412 0.83 4.04 68.54
C CYS A 412 2.07 3.76 69.40
N GLU A 413 3.26 3.79 68.80
CA GLU A 413 4.55 3.59 69.48
C GLU A 413 4.75 4.60 70.62
N MET A 414 4.56 5.90 70.36
CA MET A 414 4.69 6.94 71.40
C MET A 414 3.73 6.71 72.58
N SER A 415 2.51 6.26 72.29
CA SER A 415 1.45 6.06 73.28
C SER A 415 1.72 4.88 74.23
N ILE A 416 2.53 3.89 73.83
CA ILE A 416 2.82 2.70 74.64
C ILE A 416 4.32 2.54 74.98
N CYS A 417 5.17 3.39 74.43
CA CYS A 417 6.64 3.33 74.52
C CYS A 417 7.22 1.94 74.14
N GLN A 418 6.76 1.38 73.02
CA GLN A 418 7.24 0.11 72.49
C GLN A 418 7.31 0.13 70.96
N LEU A 419 8.41 -0.40 70.42
CA LEU A 419 8.65 -0.54 68.99
C LEU A 419 7.48 -1.26 68.29
N PRO A 420 7.04 -0.83 67.09
CA PRO A 420 5.98 -1.52 66.35
C PRO A 420 6.35 -2.97 66.05
N HIS A 421 5.43 -3.88 66.32
CA HIS A 421 5.64 -5.29 66.04
C HIS A 421 5.60 -5.55 64.52
N PRO A 422 6.51 -6.36 63.93
CA PRO A 422 6.48 -6.64 62.49
C PRO A 422 5.14 -7.25 62.03
N GLU A 423 4.66 -8.31 62.69
CA GLU A 423 3.36 -8.93 62.42
C GLU A 423 2.17 -8.00 62.69
N GLN A 424 1.31 -7.80 61.69
CA GLN A 424 0.15 -6.92 61.75
C GLN A 424 -0.91 -7.35 62.80
N VAL A 425 -1.06 -8.65 63.05
CA VAL A 425 -1.97 -9.18 64.09
C VAL A 425 -1.55 -8.68 65.48
N LYS A 426 -0.23 -8.69 65.76
CA LYS A 426 0.33 -8.20 67.03
C LYS A 426 0.35 -6.67 67.10
N ARG A 427 0.47 -5.94 65.98
CA ARG A 427 0.23 -4.46 65.94
C ARG A 427 -1.18 -4.10 66.41
N LYS A 428 -2.23 -4.83 65.98
CA LYS A 428 -3.60 -4.63 66.52
C LYS A 428 -3.67 -4.88 68.04
N GLY A 429 -2.84 -5.78 68.57
CA GLY A 429 -2.67 -5.96 70.02
C GLY A 429 -2.01 -4.78 70.72
N GLN A 430 -1.01 -4.15 70.10
CA GLN A 430 -0.37 -2.92 70.60
C GLN A 430 -1.35 -1.74 70.62
N MET A 431 -2.11 -1.52 69.55
CA MET A 431 -3.11 -0.44 69.45
C MET A 431 -4.19 -0.52 70.55
N ARG A 432 -4.58 -1.74 70.97
CA ARG A 432 -5.53 -1.94 72.07
C ARG A 432 -5.03 -1.48 73.44
N ARG A 433 -3.71 -1.27 73.60
CA ARG A 433 -3.08 -0.83 74.86
C ARG A 433 -2.97 0.68 74.99
N ILE A 434 -3.37 1.44 73.97
CA ILE A 434 -3.46 2.90 74.02
C ILE A 434 -4.59 3.28 74.99
N LEU A 435 -4.24 3.97 76.09
CA LEU A 435 -5.17 4.28 77.18
C LEU A 435 -6.17 5.40 76.83
N ASN A 436 -5.75 6.42 76.08
CA ASN A 436 -6.63 7.50 75.65
C ASN A 436 -7.47 7.07 74.43
N ALA A 437 -8.79 7.00 74.59
CA ALA A 437 -9.71 6.54 73.55
C ALA A 437 -9.68 7.40 72.27
N GLY A 438 -9.44 8.71 72.39
CA GLY A 438 -9.32 9.62 71.24
C GLY A 438 -8.03 9.38 70.44
N ILE A 439 -6.91 9.17 71.12
CA ILE A 439 -5.65 8.77 70.47
C ILE A 439 -5.81 7.41 69.80
N LYS A 440 -6.44 6.45 70.48
CA LYS A 440 -6.69 5.12 69.92
C LYS A 440 -7.53 5.19 68.64
N GLY A 441 -8.64 5.94 68.64
CA GLY A 441 -9.47 6.12 67.45
C GLY A 441 -8.75 6.83 66.30
N LEU A 442 -7.87 7.80 66.59
CA LEU A 442 -7.00 8.42 65.58
C LEU A 442 -6.03 7.40 64.98
N VAL A 443 -5.37 6.59 65.81
CA VAL A 443 -4.44 5.54 65.35
C VAL A 443 -5.16 4.48 64.52
N GLU A 444 -6.34 4.04 64.94
CA GLU A 444 -7.19 3.11 64.18
C GLU A 444 -7.57 3.69 62.81
N GLY A 445 -8.05 4.94 62.74
CA GLY A 445 -8.36 5.61 61.47
C GLY A 445 -7.15 5.85 60.55
N CYS A 446 -5.99 6.19 61.11
CA CYS A 446 -4.76 6.36 60.34
C CYS A 446 -4.22 5.02 59.80
N THR A 447 -4.42 3.91 60.51
CA THR A 447 -3.91 2.58 60.15
C THR A 447 -4.94 1.69 59.45
N GLU A 448 -6.01 2.28 58.91
CA GLU A 448 -6.97 1.58 58.06
C GLU A 448 -6.30 0.91 56.86
N ILE A 449 -6.78 -0.29 56.49
CA ILE A 449 -6.18 -1.07 55.39
C ILE A 449 -6.41 -0.38 54.05
N ASP A 450 -7.62 0.17 53.88
CA ASP A 450 -8.03 0.94 52.72
C ASP A 450 -7.46 2.38 52.80
N PRO A 451 -6.55 2.79 51.89
CA PRO A 451 -5.94 4.12 51.94
C PRO A 451 -6.96 5.25 51.76
N GLN A 452 -8.10 4.99 51.11
CA GLN A 452 -9.13 6.02 50.90
C GLN A 452 -9.83 6.38 52.21
N LYS A 453 -10.01 5.41 53.13
CA LYS A 453 -10.66 5.60 54.43
C LYS A 453 -9.79 6.31 55.48
N ARG A 454 -8.46 6.32 55.29
CA ARG A 454 -7.56 7.07 56.18
C ARG A 454 -7.85 8.58 56.10
N PRO A 455 -7.68 9.34 57.19
CA PRO A 455 -7.74 10.80 57.14
C PRO A 455 -6.66 11.40 56.22
N THR A 456 -6.78 12.67 55.86
CA THR A 456 -5.65 13.50 55.39
C THR A 456 -4.84 14.01 56.58
N MET A 457 -3.61 14.50 56.37
CA MET A 457 -2.84 15.09 57.47
C MET A 457 -3.48 16.39 58.02
N GLN A 458 -4.27 17.10 57.20
CA GLN A 458 -5.10 18.22 57.65
C GLN A 458 -6.18 17.75 58.64
N ASP A 459 -6.93 16.69 58.29
CA ASP A 459 -7.94 16.10 59.20
C ASP A 459 -7.31 15.64 60.52
N VAL A 460 -6.10 15.05 60.47
CA VAL A 460 -5.32 14.63 61.65
C VAL A 460 -5.00 15.80 62.57
N ILE A 461 -4.60 16.95 62.02
CA ILE A 461 -4.33 18.18 62.80
C ILE A 461 -5.61 18.64 63.50
N GLU A 462 -6.74 18.66 62.80
CA GLU A 462 -8.04 19.07 63.35
C GLU A 462 -8.56 18.10 64.42
N ILE A 463 -8.34 16.78 64.25
CA ILE A 463 -8.66 15.77 65.27
C ILE A 463 -7.89 16.06 66.57
N TRP A 464 -6.58 16.30 66.48
CA TRP A 464 -5.76 16.63 67.65
C TRP A 464 -6.13 17.95 68.31
N GLN A 465 -6.51 18.96 67.53
CA GLN A 465 -6.89 20.27 68.05
C GLN A 465 -8.25 20.25 68.75
N ASN A 466 -9.24 19.62 68.12
CA ASN A 466 -10.65 19.83 68.46
C ASN A 466 -11.37 18.60 69.04
N LYS A 467 -10.91 17.37 68.74
CA LYS A 467 -11.66 16.13 69.04
C LYS A 467 -11.03 15.28 70.15
N ILE A 468 -9.71 15.28 70.31
CA ILE A 468 -9.03 14.54 71.39
C ILE A 468 -8.92 15.40 72.65
N ARG A 469 -9.60 14.98 73.72
CA ARG A 469 -9.55 15.59 75.05
C ARG A 469 -8.59 14.84 75.98
N VAL A 470 -8.10 15.55 77.01
CA VAL A 470 -7.55 14.91 78.21
C VAL A 470 -8.73 14.25 78.93
N ASN A 471 -8.57 12.99 79.34
CA ASN A 471 -9.52 12.31 80.23
C ASN A 471 -9.24 12.69 81.69
#